data_AF-H7FXR1-F1
#
_entry.id   AF-H7FXR1-F1
#
_cell.length_a   1.000
_cell.length_b   1.000
_cell.length_c   1.000
_cell.angle_alpha   90.00
_cell.angle_beta   90.00
_cell.angle_gamma   90.00
#
_symmetry.space_group_name_H-M   'P 1'
#
loop_
_entity.id
_entity.type
_entity.pdbx_description
1 polymer ?
#
loop_
_entity_poly.entity_id
_entity_poly.type
_entity_poly.pdbx_seq_one_letter_code
_entity_poly.pdbx_strand_id
1 'polypeptide(L)'
;MGLFDRIRKAFSSQDDEEKIKQETVDNDEKSMKSEENSSDSDSNVVSEEKTSEDVDQSVDSQEKNSDESEEDNDEILDLNGDNSEFVEEENSNDSSEQNDSLKVEEEVSSDEEERYDKGLEKSRKGFGAMINSLLANFRHVDEDFFEELEETLIEADVGFETAMKISDELRQEVKLRNAKKKNEISDAIIEKLVEIYENEGKEEDNNLHFSSEGPTVFLFVGVNGVGKTTTIGKLAHRYKMEGKKVMLAAADTFRAGAIEQLAEWGRRVGVTVVKKVEKSDPAAVVFDAVKKAKEEDYDILLVDTAGRLQNKVNLMKELEKIARVITREIPDAPHEVLLALDATTGQNALTQAKQFKDVTNVTGIVLTKLDGTAKGGIVLAIRNELHLPVKLVGLGEKMDDLRDFSPEEYVVGLFKGLVTPSK
;
A
#
# COMPACT_ATOMS: atom_id res chain seq x y z
N MET A 1 -3.95 -12.80 -23.30
CA MET A 1 -5.01 -12.93 -22.28
C MET A 1 -5.13 -11.56 -21.65
N GLY A 2 -6.27 -10.90 -21.79
CA GLY A 2 -6.47 -9.54 -21.24
C GLY A 2 -6.56 -9.57 -19.71
N LEU A 3 -6.44 -8.41 -19.05
CA LEU A 3 -6.52 -8.34 -17.58
C LEU A 3 -7.85 -8.89 -17.06
N PHE A 4 -8.97 -8.63 -17.75
CA PHE A 4 -10.27 -9.22 -17.40
C PHE A 4 -10.31 -10.76 -17.49
N ASP A 5 -9.63 -11.35 -18.48
CA ASP A 5 -9.54 -12.81 -18.59
C ASP A 5 -8.69 -13.40 -17.46
N ARG A 6 -7.63 -12.70 -17.05
CA ARG A 6 -6.78 -13.11 -15.92
C ARG A 6 -7.52 -13.00 -14.60
N ILE A 7 -8.26 -11.91 -14.41
CA ILE A 7 -9.22 -11.71 -13.32
C ILE A 7 -10.19 -12.90 -13.26
N ARG A 8 -10.84 -13.26 -14.37
CA ARG A 8 -11.69 -14.46 -14.44
C ARG A 8 -10.96 -15.76 -14.11
N LYS A 9 -9.72 -15.93 -14.58
CA LYS A 9 -8.91 -17.13 -14.30
C LYS A 9 -8.49 -17.22 -12.84
N ALA A 10 -8.08 -16.11 -12.22
CA ALA A 10 -7.79 -16.03 -10.80
C ALA A 10 -9.02 -16.44 -9.98
N PHE A 11 -10.23 -16.12 -10.47
CA PHE A 11 -11.49 -16.53 -9.84
C PHE A 11 -11.86 -18.00 -10.06
N SER A 12 -11.60 -18.58 -11.23
CA SER A 12 -11.89 -20.00 -11.47
C SER A 12 -10.93 -20.93 -10.72
N SER A 13 -9.67 -20.51 -10.53
CA SER A 13 -8.63 -21.33 -9.89
C SER A 13 -8.88 -21.50 -8.39
N GLN A 14 -9.51 -20.52 -7.74
CA GLN A 14 -9.81 -20.58 -6.31
C GLN A 14 -11.12 -21.30 -5.99
N ASP A 15 -12.10 -21.33 -6.88
CA ASP A 15 -13.27 -22.21 -6.71
C ASP A 15 -12.85 -23.69 -6.66
N ASP A 16 -11.79 -24.05 -7.39
CA ASP A 16 -11.22 -25.39 -7.33
C ASP A 16 -10.44 -25.60 -6.02
N GLU A 17 -9.67 -24.63 -5.53
CA GLU A 17 -9.00 -24.71 -4.22
C GLU A 17 -9.96 -24.70 -3.02
N GLU A 18 -11.01 -23.90 -3.03
CA GLU A 18 -12.05 -23.86 -1.98
C GLU A 18 -12.91 -25.12 -2.02
N LYS A 19 -13.23 -25.68 -3.21
CA LYS A 19 -13.85 -27.01 -3.32
C LYS A 19 -12.94 -28.11 -2.79
N ILE A 20 -11.63 -28.06 -3.08
CA ILE A 20 -10.66 -29.02 -2.55
C ILE A 20 -10.53 -28.88 -1.02
N LYS A 21 -10.57 -27.66 -0.48
CA LYS A 21 -10.60 -27.40 0.98
C LYS A 21 -11.93 -27.84 1.63
N GLN A 22 -13.07 -27.68 0.97
CA GLN A 22 -14.35 -28.19 1.45
C GLN A 22 -14.44 -29.72 1.36
N GLU A 23 -13.94 -30.34 0.29
CA GLU A 23 -13.90 -31.81 0.16
C GLU A 23 -12.92 -32.46 1.14
N THR A 24 -11.85 -31.78 1.54
CA THR A 24 -10.93 -32.26 2.58
C THR A 24 -11.54 -32.14 3.98
N VAL A 25 -12.22 -31.03 4.30
CA VAL A 25 -12.95 -30.87 5.58
C VAL A 25 -14.15 -31.84 5.69
N ASP A 26 -14.90 -32.06 4.60
CA ASP A 26 -16.01 -33.04 4.58
C ASP A 26 -15.51 -34.50 4.64
N ASN A 27 -14.30 -34.79 4.16
CA ASN A 27 -13.67 -36.10 4.31
C ASN A 27 -13.12 -36.32 5.73
N ASP A 28 -12.59 -35.29 6.38
CA ASP A 28 -12.16 -35.35 7.78
C ASP A 28 -13.35 -35.48 8.75
N GLU A 29 -14.48 -34.80 8.50
CA GLU A 29 -15.72 -35.01 9.27
C GLU A 29 -16.35 -36.40 9.06
N LYS A 30 -16.20 -36.99 7.87
CA LYS A 30 -16.63 -38.38 7.62
C LYS A 30 -15.71 -39.42 8.24
N SER A 31 -14.42 -39.13 8.37
CA SER A 31 -13.44 -39.97 9.07
C SER A 31 -13.74 -40.01 10.57
N MET A 32 -14.04 -38.85 11.19
CA MET A 32 -14.31 -38.75 12.63
C MET A 32 -15.68 -39.31 13.08
N LYS A 33 -16.66 -39.46 12.18
CA LYS A 33 -17.98 -40.08 12.51
C LYS A 33 -18.00 -41.61 12.50
N SER A 34 -16.86 -42.26 12.24
CA SER A 34 -16.78 -43.74 12.21
C SER A 34 -16.18 -44.37 13.48
N GLU A 35 -15.69 -43.56 14.44
CA GLU A 35 -15.10 -44.04 15.69
C GLU A 35 -15.67 -43.32 16.93
N GLU A 36 -16.99 -43.37 17.16
CA GLU A 36 -17.52 -43.17 18.51
C GLU A 36 -18.95 -43.72 18.61
N ASN A 37 -19.06 -44.98 19.01
CA ASN A 37 -20.31 -45.56 19.45
C ASN A 37 -20.04 -46.66 20.48
N SER A 38 -19.77 -46.25 21.73
CA SER A 38 -20.03 -47.09 22.90
C SER A 38 -20.08 -46.27 24.19
N SER A 39 -21.07 -46.63 25.02
CA SER A 39 -21.27 -46.36 26.46
C SER A 39 -22.07 -45.12 26.90
N ASP A 40 -23.36 -45.41 27.09
CA ASP A 40 -24.37 -44.94 28.04
C ASP A 40 -23.99 -44.21 29.36
N SER A 41 -24.93 -43.32 29.72
CA SER A 41 -25.65 -43.18 31.00
C SER A 41 -25.36 -42.02 31.99
N ASP A 42 -26.46 -41.28 32.23
CA ASP A 42 -26.97 -40.67 33.48
C ASP A 42 -26.25 -39.48 34.15
N SER A 43 -26.87 -38.30 34.11
CA SER A 43 -27.84 -37.82 35.13
C SER A 43 -27.95 -36.28 35.24
N ASN A 44 -29.18 -35.82 35.52
CA ASN A 44 -29.60 -34.44 35.82
C ASN A 44 -28.93 -33.84 37.08
N VAL A 45 -28.85 -32.49 37.16
CA VAL A 45 -29.51 -31.61 38.18
C VAL A 45 -29.02 -30.13 38.07
N VAL A 46 -29.96 -29.25 37.69
CA VAL A 46 -30.41 -27.94 38.25
C VAL A 46 -29.48 -27.01 39.07
N SER A 47 -29.66 -25.70 38.78
CA SER A 47 -29.70 -24.48 39.64
C SER A 47 -28.50 -23.53 39.83
N GLU A 48 -28.78 -22.30 39.38
CA GLU A 48 -28.78 -21.00 40.10
C GLU A 48 -27.53 -20.10 40.23
N GLU A 49 -27.84 -18.83 39.97
CA GLU A 49 -27.10 -17.57 40.12
C GLU A 49 -26.46 -17.38 41.51
N LYS A 50 -25.37 -16.61 41.57
CA LYS A 50 -25.38 -15.27 42.21
C LYS A 50 -24.08 -14.50 42.02
N THR A 51 -24.31 -13.20 41.90
CA THR A 51 -23.42 -12.04 41.98
C THR A 51 -22.82 -11.82 43.38
N SER A 52 -21.65 -11.18 43.45
CA SER A 52 -21.33 -10.13 44.43
C SER A 52 -20.01 -9.41 44.11
N GLU A 53 -20.08 -8.08 44.12
CA GLU A 53 -18.99 -7.10 44.19
C GLU A 53 -18.39 -7.00 45.61
N ASP A 54 -17.14 -6.52 45.71
CA ASP A 54 -16.61 -5.49 46.65
C ASP A 54 -15.05 -5.49 46.52
N VAL A 55 -14.38 -4.42 46.06
CA VAL A 55 -13.96 -3.19 46.76
C VAL A 55 -13.00 -3.47 47.95
N ASP A 56 -11.71 -3.09 47.85
CA ASP A 56 -11.20 -1.82 48.44
C ASP A 56 -9.66 -1.61 48.33
N GLN A 57 -9.30 -0.34 48.08
CA GLN A 57 -8.19 0.51 48.54
C GLN A 57 -6.67 0.12 48.53
N SER A 58 -5.94 0.92 47.71
CA SER A 58 -4.83 1.85 48.05
C SER A 58 -3.87 1.59 49.22
N VAL A 59 -2.56 1.85 49.03
CA VAL A 59 -1.79 2.98 49.61
C VAL A 59 -0.40 3.14 48.92
N ASP A 60 -0.02 4.41 48.86
CA ASP A 60 1.13 5.17 48.34
C ASP A 60 2.53 4.89 48.94
N SER A 61 3.56 5.49 48.31
CA SER A 61 4.80 6.10 48.88
C SER A 61 6.19 5.54 48.47
N GLN A 62 6.85 6.28 47.56
CA GLN A 62 8.15 6.98 47.70
C GLN A 62 9.52 6.26 47.95
N GLU A 63 10.43 6.50 46.98
CA GLU A 63 11.80 7.07 47.07
C GLU A 63 12.95 6.39 47.89
N LYS A 64 14.05 5.98 47.21
CA LYS A 64 15.39 6.65 47.15
C LYS A 64 16.57 5.75 46.71
N ASN A 65 17.40 6.33 45.83
CA ASN A 65 18.86 6.23 45.58
C ASN A 65 19.70 5.02 46.03
N SER A 66 20.59 4.55 45.15
CA SER A 66 22.06 4.67 45.31
C SER A 66 22.82 4.34 44.01
N ASP A 67 24.03 4.89 43.97
CA ASP A 67 25.01 5.09 42.90
C ASP A 67 25.92 3.88 42.58
N GLU A 68 26.72 4.08 41.52
CA GLU A 68 28.11 3.60 41.30
C GLU A 68 28.40 2.25 40.58
N SER A 69 28.85 2.42 39.32
CA SER A 69 30.08 1.93 38.65
C SER A 69 30.63 0.53 38.90
N GLU A 70 31.02 -0.15 37.80
CA GLU A 70 32.40 -0.61 37.56
C GLU A 70 32.59 -1.08 36.10
N GLU A 71 33.56 -0.47 35.40
CA GLU A 71 34.25 -1.00 34.22
C GLU A 71 35.38 -1.93 34.71
N ASP A 72 35.62 -3.07 34.04
CA ASP A 72 36.92 -3.43 33.44
C ASP A 72 37.06 -4.91 33.05
N ASN A 73 37.91 -5.09 32.03
CA ASN A 73 38.71 -6.25 31.62
C ASN A 73 38.19 -7.20 30.53
N ASP A 74 38.74 -6.95 29.33
CA ASP A 74 39.72 -7.81 28.63
C ASP A 74 39.45 -9.32 28.60
N GLU A 75 39.24 -9.86 27.39
CA GLU A 75 40.02 -11.03 26.96
C GLU A 75 40.27 -11.04 25.45
N ILE A 76 41.56 -11.07 25.14
CA ILE A 76 42.20 -11.23 23.83
C ILE A 76 42.17 -12.72 23.47
N LEU A 77 41.70 -13.06 22.26
CA LEU A 77 42.07 -14.32 21.60
C LEU A 77 42.42 -14.05 20.13
N ASP A 78 43.72 -13.86 19.92
CA ASP A 78 44.44 -14.04 18.66
C ASP A 78 44.56 -15.54 18.37
N LEU A 79 44.13 -16.00 17.17
CA LEU A 79 44.77 -17.14 16.50
C LEU A 79 44.69 -16.96 14.97
N ASN A 80 45.88 -16.78 14.41
CA ASN A 80 46.20 -16.79 12.99
C ASN A 80 46.00 -18.18 12.35
N GLY A 81 45.58 -18.16 11.08
CA GLY A 81 46.14 -18.93 9.97
C GLY A 81 45.91 -20.44 9.95
N ASP A 82 45.29 -20.94 8.88
CA ASP A 82 46.10 -21.59 7.84
C ASP A 82 45.38 -21.67 6.50
N ASN A 83 46.18 -21.56 5.45
CA ASN A 83 45.85 -21.63 4.04
C ASN A 83 46.10 -23.08 3.60
N SER A 84 45.15 -23.75 2.95
CA SER A 84 45.47 -24.99 2.22
C SER A 84 44.59 -25.13 0.98
N GLU A 85 45.30 -25.29 -0.15
CA GLU A 85 44.82 -25.59 -1.50
C GLU A 85 44.26 -27.02 -1.64
N PHE A 86 43.67 -27.28 -2.82
CA PHE A 86 43.12 -28.52 -3.42
C PHE A 86 41.62 -28.72 -3.13
N VAL A 87 40.71 -28.93 -4.10
CA VAL A 87 40.77 -29.66 -5.38
C VAL A 87 39.72 -29.07 -6.37
N GLU A 88 40.08 -29.00 -7.66
CA GLU A 88 39.12 -28.86 -8.77
C GLU A 88 38.28 -30.14 -8.91
N GLU A 89 36.96 -30.05 -8.70
CA GLU A 89 36.01 -31.03 -9.22
C GLU A 89 35.00 -30.31 -10.12
N GLU A 90 35.20 -30.44 -11.42
CA GLU A 90 34.13 -30.35 -12.40
C GLU A 90 33.17 -31.53 -12.18
N ASN A 91 31.90 -31.26 -11.91
CA ASN A 91 30.80 -32.11 -12.38
C ASN A 91 29.45 -31.37 -12.34
N SER A 92 28.96 -31.09 -13.54
CA SER A 92 27.57 -31.19 -13.99
C SER A 92 26.46 -31.25 -12.93
N ASN A 93 25.69 -30.16 -12.81
CA ASN A 93 24.26 -30.21 -12.48
C ASN A 93 23.57 -28.86 -12.82
N ASP A 94 23.43 -28.58 -14.12
CA ASP A 94 22.59 -27.49 -14.62
C ASP A 94 21.16 -28.03 -14.82
N SER A 95 20.42 -28.13 -13.71
CA SER A 95 18.97 -28.47 -13.70
C SER A 95 18.24 -28.04 -12.43
N SER A 96 18.95 -27.59 -11.39
CA SER A 96 18.36 -27.19 -10.10
C SER A 96 18.16 -25.68 -9.95
N GLU A 97 18.91 -24.84 -10.67
CA GLU A 97 18.83 -23.37 -10.54
C GLU A 97 17.57 -22.78 -11.19
N GLN A 98 17.04 -23.40 -12.25
CA GLN A 98 15.78 -22.95 -12.88
C GLN A 98 14.55 -23.23 -12.02
N ASN A 99 14.52 -24.36 -11.30
CA ASN A 99 13.38 -24.70 -10.42
C ASN A 99 13.36 -23.88 -9.13
N ASP A 100 14.52 -23.46 -8.62
CA ASP A 100 14.61 -22.63 -7.42
C ASP A 100 14.25 -21.16 -7.74
N SER A 101 14.68 -20.67 -8.90
CA SER A 101 14.34 -19.32 -9.38
C SER A 101 12.84 -19.18 -9.69
N LEU A 102 12.24 -20.19 -10.32
CA LEU A 102 10.79 -20.23 -10.59
C LEU A 102 9.96 -20.35 -9.31
N LYS A 103 10.43 -21.09 -8.31
CA LYS A 103 9.76 -21.19 -7.00
C LYS A 103 9.85 -19.92 -6.19
N VAL A 104 11.01 -19.25 -6.19
CA VAL A 104 11.17 -17.96 -5.50
C VAL A 104 10.33 -16.87 -6.17
N GLU A 105 10.24 -16.84 -7.51
CA GLU A 105 9.34 -15.93 -8.22
C GLU A 105 7.85 -16.23 -7.94
N GLU A 106 7.44 -17.51 -7.91
CA GLU A 106 6.07 -17.90 -7.52
C GLU A 106 5.75 -17.53 -6.07
N GLU A 107 6.63 -17.81 -5.11
CA GLU A 107 6.41 -17.48 -3.69
C GLU A 107 6.32 -15.97 -3.46
N VAL A 108 7.20 -15.17 -4.08
CA VAL A 108 7.16 -13.69 -3.97
C VAL A 108 5.89 -13.11 -4.59
N SER A 109 5.46 -13.63 -5.75
CA SER A 109 4.21 -13.20 -6.39
C SER A 109 2.98 -13.53 -5.51
N SER A 110 2.97 -14.70 -4.87
CA SER A 110 1.88 -15.12 -3.98
C SER A 110 1.79 -14.28 -2.70
N ASP A 111 2.92 -13.87 -2.13
CA ASP A 111 2.98 -12.97 -0.98
C ASP A 111 2.48 -11.56 -1.33
N GLU A 112 2.76 -11.06 -2.54
CA GLU A 112 2.26 -9.76 -3.00
C GLU A 112 0.75 -9.78 -3.22
N GLU A 113 0.23 -10.80 -3.91
CA GLU A 113 -1.20 -11.03 -4.10
C GLU A 113 -1.94 -11.08 -2.75
N GLU A 114 -1.43 -11.82 -1.76
CA GLU A 114 -2.07 -11.93 -0.44
C GLU A 114 -2.12 -10.57 0.30
N ARG A 115 -1.08 -9.74 0.16
CA ARG A 115 -1.03 -8.41 0.78
C ARG A 115 -2.02 -7.46 0.15
N TYR A 116 -2.13 -7.47 -1.18
CA TYR A 116 -3.16 -6.73 -1.91
C TYR A 116 -4.56 -7.21 -1.54
N ASP A 117 -4.77 -8.52 -1.47
CA ASP A 117 -6.03 -9.14 -1.09
C ASP A 117 -6.50 -8.67 0.29
N LYS A 118 -5.60 -8.68 1.28
CA LYS A 118 -5.88 -8.23 2.64
C LYS A 118 -6.05 -6.71 2.72
N GLY A 119 -5.18 -5.95 2.07
CA GLY A 119 -5.22 -4.49 2.08
C GLY A 119 -6.45 -3.91 1.40
N LEU A 120 -7.03 -4.64 0.44
CA LEU A 120 -8.22 -4.22 -0.30
C LEU A 120 -9.51 -4.88 0.18
N GLU A 121 -9.47 -5.78 1.17
CA GLU A 121 -10.62 -6.58 1.61
C GLU A 121 -11.85 -5.71 1.94
N LYS A 122 -11.65 -4.60 2.66
CA LYS A 122 -12.76 -3.67 3.00
C LYS A 122 -13.30 -2.97 1.76
N SER A 123 -12.42 -2.53 0.86
CA SER A 123 -12.81 -1.86 -0.39
C SER A 123 -13.57 -2.80 -1.30
N ARG A 124 -13.10 -4.05 -1.45
CA ARG A 124 -13.80 -5.11 -2.16
C ARG A 124 -15.18 -5.37 -1.56
N LYS A 125 -15.28 -5.56 -0.23
CA LYS A 125 -16.57 -5.80 0.44
C LYS A 125 -17.54 -4.64 0.25
N GLY A 126 -17.06 -3.41 0.39
CA GLY A 126 -17.85 -2.20 0.17
C GLY A 126 -18.36 -2.09 -1.27
N PHE A 127 -17.45 -2.24 -2.24
CA PHE A 127 -17.77 -2.19 -3.66
C PHE A 127 -18.72 -3.32 -4.08
N GLY A 128 -18.50 -4.54 -3.59
CA GLY A 128 -19.36 -5.69 -3.85
C GLY A 128 -20.76 -5.55 -3.27
N ALA A 129 -20.87 -5.07 -2.02
CA ALA A 129 -22.16 -4.79 -1.39
C ALA A 129 -22.94 -3.73 -2.17
N MET A 130 -22.22 -2.71 -2.65
CA MET A 130 -22.76 -1.65 -3.48
C MET A 130 -23.33 -2.19 -4.81
N ILE A 131 -22.55 -2.98 -5.57
CA ILE A 131 -23.02 -3.58 -6.84
C ILE A 131 -24.20 -4.51 -6.59
N ASN A 132 -24.15 -5.32 -5.53
CA ASN A 132 -25.25 -6.21 -5.17
C ASN A 132 -26.53 -5.45 -4.81
N SER A 133 -26.42 -4.31 -4.13
CA SER A 133 -27.58 -3.45 -3.82
C SER A 133 -28.22 -2.89 -5.09
N LEU A 134 -27.42 -2.34 -5.99
CA LEU A 134 -27.86 -1.85 -7.30
C LEU A 134 -28.55 -2.98 -8.10
N LEU A 135 -27.93 -4.16 -8.13
CA LEU A 135 -28.48 -5.31 -8.84
C LEU A 135 -29.73 -5.89 -8.15
N ALA A 136 -29.89 -5.75 -6.84
CA ALA A 136 -31.06 -6.23 -6.11
C ALA A 136 -32.32 -5.40 -6.43
N ASN A 137 -32.16 -4.09 -6.59
CA ASN A 137 -33.27 -3.14 -6.76
C ASN A 137 -33.87 -3.15 -8.17
N PHE A 138 -33.13 -3.57 -9.20
CA PHE A 138 -33.63 -3.53 -10.57
C PHE A 138 -34.43 -4.78 -11.00
N ARG A 139 -35.45 -4.55 -11.83
CA ARG A 139 -36.21 -5.59 -12.55
C ARG A 139 -35.87 -5.65 -14.04
N HIS A 140 -35.55 -4.50 -14.64
CA HIS A 140 -35.14 -4.34 -16.03
C HIS A 140 -33.97 -3.35 -16.11
N VAL A 141 -33.10 -3.52 -17.10
CA VAL A 141 -32.00 -2.59 -17.36
C VAL A 141 -32.53 -1.49 -18.27
N ASP A 142 -32.97 -0.40 -17.66
CA ASP A 142 -33.51 0.81 -18.30
C ASP A 142 -32.66 2.04 -17.95
N GLU A 143 -33.11 3.24 -18.32
CA GLU A 143 -32.35 4.46 -18.08
C GLU A 143 -32.23 4.79 -16.58
N ASP A 144 -33.26 4.51 -15.78
CA ASP A 144 -33.25 4.69 -14.32
C ASP A 144 -32.13 3.84 -13.67
N PHE A 145 -31.89 2.62 -14.16
CA PHE A 145 -30.77 1.79 -13.70
C PHE A 145 -29.40 2.45 -13.95
N PHE A 146 -29.20 3.08 -15.10
CA PHE A 146 -27.92 3.72 -15.43
C PHE A 146 -27.69 5.01 -14.64
N GLU A 147 -28.76 5.74 -14.31
CA GLU A 147 -28.71 6.87 -13.39
C GLU A 147 -28.33 6.39 -11.97
N GLU A 148 -28.98 5.35 -11.46
CA GLU A 148 -28.65 4.77 -10.14
C GLU A 148 -27.21 4.22 -10.12
N LEU A 149 -26.74 3.59 -11.21
CA LEU A 149 -25.36 3.15 -11.35
C LEU A 149 -24.38 4.32 -11.26
N GLU A 150 -24.65 5.42 -11.95
CA GLU A 150 -23.80 6.61 -11.94
C GLU A 150 -23.68 7.18 -10.52
N GLU A 151 -24.82 7.41 -9.85
CA GLU A 151 -24.86 7.88 -8.46
C GLU A 151 -24.05 6.96 -7.53
N THR A 152 -24.25 5.66 -7.70
CA THR A 152 -23.59 4.62 -6.91
C THR A 152 -22.06 4.62 -7.10
N LEU A 153 -21.59 4.78 -8.34
CA LEU A 153 -20.14 4.86 -8.63
C LEU A 153 -19.53 6.15 -8.05
N ILE A 154 -20.26 7.26 -8.05
CA ILE A 154 -19.83 8.51 -7.42
C ILE A 154 -19.68 8.32 -5.91
N GLU A 155 -20.64 7.66 -5.24
CA GLU A 155 -20.57 7.38 -3.80
C GLU A 155 -19.37 6.49 -3.42
N ALA A 156 -18.96 5.61 -4.34
CA ALA A 156 -17.78 4.75 -4.23
C ALA A 156 -16.44 5.46 -4.54
N ASP A 157 -16.46 6.78 -4.70
CA ASP A 157 -15.30 7.63 -5.01
C ASP A 157 -14.65 7.38 -6.38
N VAL A 158 -15.40 6.87 -7.36
CA VAL A 158 -14.91 6.67 -8.75
C VAL A 158 -14.75 8.01 -9.50
N GLY A 159 -15.36 9.08 -9.00
CA GLY A 159 -15.33 10.42 -9.63
C GLY A 159 -16.48 10.62 -10.60
N PHE A 160 -16.96 11.87 -10.73
CA PHE A 160 -18.13 12.21 -11.54
C PHE A 160 -17.90 11.93 -13.03
N GLU A 161 -16.79 12.42 -13.59
CA GLU A 161 -16.48 12.25 -15.01
C GLU A 161 -16.29 10.78 -15.38
N THR A 162 -15.62 10.02 -14.51
CA THR A 162 -15.39 8.59 -14.68
C THR A 162 -16.70 7.80 -14.59
N ALA A 163 -17.53 8.07 -13.57
CA ALA A 163 -18.82 7.41 -13.39
C ALA A 163 -19.75 7.63 -14.58
N MET A 164 -19.84 8.86 -15.08
CA MET A 164 -20.63 9.19 -16.27
C MET A 164 -20.15 8.42 -17.50
N LYS A 165 -18.83 8.38 -17.73
CA LYS A 165 -18.20 7.62 -18.82
C LYS A 165 -18.51 6.11 -18.72
N ILE A 166 -18.38 5.53 -17.53
CA ILE A 166 -18.68 4.11 -17.27
C ILE A 166 -20.15 3.82 -17.57
N SER A 167 -21.07 4.63 -17.05
CA SER A 167 -22.52 4.44 -17.26
C SER A 167 -22.90 4.56 -18.74
N ASP A 168 -22.34 5.53 -19.46
CA ASP A 168 -22.58 5.72 -20.89
C ASP A 168 -22.07 4.56 -21.75
N GLU A 169 -20.84 4.09 -21.49
CA GLU A 169 -20.25 2.95 -22.21
C GLU A 169 -20.97 1.64 -21.89
N LEU A 170 -21.33 1.41 -20.62
CA LEU A 170 -22.08 0.24 -20.21
C LEU A 170 -23.48 0.22 -20.84
N ARG A 171 -24.14 1.37 -20.95
CA ARG A 171 -25.44 1.50 -21.64
C ARG A 171 -25.37 0.98 -23.07
N GLN A 172 -24.28 1.28 -23.79
CA GLN A 172 -24.08 0.77 -25.14
C GLN A 172 -23.79 -0.72 -25.14
N GLU A 173 -22.93 -1.19 -24.22
CA GLU A 173 -22.54 -2.60 -24.12
C GLU A 173 -23.72 -3.53 -23.79
N VAL A 174 -24.56 -3.15 -22.83
CA VAL A 174 -25.74 -3.94 -22.45
C VAL A 174 -26.74 -4.04 -23.61
N LYS A 175 -26.94 -2.94 -24.36
CA LYS A 175 -27.78 -2.92 -25.56
C LYS A 175 -27.23 -3.84 -26.65
N LEU A 176 -25.91 -3.88 -26.83
CA LEU A 176 -25.23 -4.76 -27.81
C LEU A 176 -25.30 -6.24 -27.42
N ARG A 177 -25.01 -6.56 -26.16
CA ARG A 177 -25.00 -7.94 -25.64
C ARG A 177 -26.40 -8.51 -25.39
N ASN A 178 -27.42 -7.65 -25.35
CA ASN A 178 -28.77 -8.00 -24.90
C ASN A 178 -28.73 -8.70 -23.54
N ALA A 179 -27.84 -8.23 -22.65
CA ALA A 179 -27.61 -8.80 -21.32
C ALA A 179 -28.84 -8.56 -20.46
N LYS A 180 -29.35 -9.63 -19.83
CA LYS A 180 -30.62 -9.60 -19.07
C LYS A 180 -30.50 -10.14 -17.67
N LYS A 181 -29.45 -10.92 -17.38
CA LYS A 181 -29.25 -11.51 -16.06
C LYS A 181 -28.35 -10.60 -15.23
N LYS A 182 -28.61 -10.56 -13.92
CA LYS A 182 -27.83 -9.78 -12.95
C LYS A 182 -26.32 -10.05 -13.06
N ASN A 183 -25.96 -11.33 -13.17
CA ASN A 183 -24.56 -11.76 -13.29
C ASN A 183 -23.91 -11.26 -14.60
N GLU A 184 -24.64 -11.28 -15.72
CA GLU A 184 -24.14 -10.78 -17.01
C GLU A 184 -23.91 -9.26 -16.97
N ILE A 185 -24.72 -8.54 -16.20
CA ILE A 185 -24.59 -7.08 -16.00
C ILE A 185 -23.45 -6.76 -15.04
N SER A 186 -23.32 -7.50 -13.94
CA SER A 186 -22.20 -7.38 -12.99
C SER A 186 -20.86 -7.57 -13.69
N ASP A 187 -20.73 -8.67 -14.45
CA ASP A 187 -19.55 -8.97 -15.22
C ASP A 187 -19.26 -7.84 -16.23
N ALA A 188 -20.28 -7.28 -16.90
CA ALA A 188 -20.11 -6.18 -17.84
C ALA A 188 -19.66 -4.87 -17.16
N ILE A 189 -20.17 -4.56 -15.97
CA ILE A 189 -19.71 -3.40 -15.18
C ILE A 189 -18.22 -3.55 -14.86
N ILE A 190 -17.83 -4.70 -14.33
CA ILE A 190 -16.45 -4.95 -13.93
C ILE A 190 -15.53 -4.94 -15.15
N GLU A 191 -15.92 -5.60 -16.24
CA GLU A 191 -15.18 -5.57 -17.51
C GLU A 191 -14.93 -4.14 -17.99
N LYS A 192 -15.94 -3.27 -17.95
CA LYS A 192 -15.79 -1.87 -18.35
C LYS A 192 -14.92 -1.05 -17.41
N LEU A 193 -15.02 -1.28 -16.11
CA LEU A 193 -14.13 -0.62 -15.14
C LEU A 193 -12.66 -0.98 -15.39
N VAL A 194 -12.39 -2.26 -15.66
CA VAL A 194 -11.04 -2.75 -15.99
C VAL A 194 -10.56 -2.16 -17.31
N GLU A 195 -11.41 -2.18 -18.33
CA GLU A 195 -11.09 -1.66 -19.67
C GLU A 195 -10.75 -0.16 -19.63
N ILE A 196 -11.56 0.65 -18.93
CA ILE A 196 -11.31 2.09 -18.77
C ILE A 196 -9.98 2.31 -18.06
N TYR A 197 -9.73 1.57 -16.99
CA TYR A 197 -8.50 1.67 -16.22
C TYR A 197 -7.24 1.27 -17.00
N GLU A 198 -7.31 0.20 -17.80
CA GLU A 198 -6.22 -0.22 -18.68
C GLU A 198 -5.99 0.81 -19.80
N ASN A 199 -7.04 1.27 -20.46
CA ASN A 199 -6.93 2.19 -21.58
C ASN A 199 -6.30 3.52 -21.19
N GLU A 200 -6.65 4.05 -20.01
CA GLU A 200 -6.07 5.28 -19.49
C GLU A 200 -4.66 5.08 -18.92
N GLY A 201 -4.30 3.86 -18.53
CA GLY A 201 -3.00 3.53 -17.94
C GLY A 201 -1.92 3.09 -18.92
N LYS A 202 -2.23 2.90 -20.22
CA LYS A 202 -1.31 2.31 -21.21
C LYS A 202 0.03 3.04 -21.38
N GLU A 203 0.04 4.35 -21.16
CA GLU A 203 1.25 5.19 -21.29
C GLU A 203 1.80 5.63 -19.93
N GLU A 204 1.18 5.21 -18.81
CA GLU A 204 1.63 5.58 -17.48
C GLU A 204 2.82 4.73 -17.04
N ASP A 205 3.84 5.38 -16.50
CA ASP A 205 4.95 4.70 -15.84
C ASP A 205 4.72 4.65 -14.32
N ASN A 206 4.30 3.48 -13.85
CA ASN A 206 4.07 3.22 -12.42
C ASN A 206 5.35 2.96 -11.63
N ASN A 207 6.52 2.84 -12.28
CA ASN A 207 7.78 2.55 -11.59
C ASN A 207 8.39 3.80 -10.96
N LEU A 208 9.12 3.59 -9.87
CA LEU A 208 10.00 4.62 -9.30
C LEU A 208 11.25 4.79 -10.17
N HIS A 209 11.66 6.04 -10.39
CA HIS A 209 12.82 6.42 -11.18
C HIS A 209 14.02 6.72 -10.30
N PHE A 210 15.12 6.03 -10.57
CA PHE A 210 16.36 6.15 -9.80
C PHE A 210 17.47 6.78 -10.62
N SER A 211 18.42 7.40 -9.94
CA SER A 211 19.67 7.86 -10.54
C SER A 211 20.54 6.67 -10.97
N SER A 212 21.27 6.79 -12.08
CA SER A 212 22.25 5.77 -12.49
C SER A 212 23.51 5.78 -11.62
N GLU A 213 23.91 6.94 -11.09
CA GLU A 213 25.19 7.12 -10.36
C GLU A 213 24.99 7.58 -8.91
N GLY A 214 23.77 7.98 -8.51
CA GLY A 214 23.45 8.41 -7.15
C GLY A 214 23.92 9.85 -6.80
N PRO A 215 23.37 10.46 -5.74
CA PRO A 215 22.23 9.98 -4.95
C PRO A 215 20.91 10.15 -5.72
N THR A 216 20.04 9.15 -5.64
CA THR A 216 18.64 9.28 -6.02
C THR A 216 17.93 10.18 -5.00
N VAL A 217 17.11 11.12 -5.46
CA VAL A 217 16.43 12.09 -4.57
C VAL A 217 14.92 12.01 -4.77
N PHE A 218 14.21 11.62 -3.71
CA PHE A 218 12.74 11.60 -3.67
C PHE A 218 12.21 12.72 -2.78
N LEU A 219 11.37 13.58 -3.36
CA LEU A 219 10.72 14.68 -2.67
C LEU A 219 9.26 14.32 -2.37
N PHE A 220 8.89 14.26 -1.10
CA PHE A 220 7.53 13.90 -0.69
C PHE A 220 6.71 15.15 -0.39
N VAL A 221 5.58 15.29 -1.09
CA VAL A 221 4.65 16.42 -0.94
C VAL A 221 3.24 15.92 -0.63
N GLY A 222 2.36 16.81 -0.19
CA GLY A 222 0.98 16.47 0.19
C GLY A 222 0.56 17.10 1.52
N VAL A 223 -0.71 17.00 1.88
CA VAL A 223 -1.24 17.69 3.07
C VAL A 223 -0.84 16.98 4.38
N ASN A 224 -1.10 17.61 5.53
CA ASN A 224 -0.83 16.99 6.82
C ASN A 224 -1.76 15.79 7.06
N GLY A 225 -1.26 14.73 7.69
CA GLY A 225 -2.06 13.56 8.09
C GLY A 225 -2.27 12.48 7.02
N VAL A 226 -1.85 12.72 5.77
CA VAL A 226 -1.94 11.75 4.66
C VAL A 226 -0.83 10.69 4.66
N GLY A 227 -0.03 10.60 5.72
CA GLY A 227 0.97 9.54 5.85
C GLY A 227 2.36 9.80 5.25
N LYS A 228 2.70 11.00 4.75
CA LYS A 228 4.04 11.34 4.19
C LYS A 228 5.23 10.82 5.01
N THR A 229 5.37 11.28 6.25
CA THR A 229 6.47 10.90 7.14
C THR A 229 6.52 9.40 7.41
N THR A 230 5.35 8.75 7.51
CA THR A 230 5.25 7.29 7.65
C THR A 230 5.72 6.58 6.38
N THR A 231 5.30 7.02 5.20
CA THR A 231 5.75 6.49 3.90
C THR A 231 7.27 6.61 3.77
N ILE A 232 7.84 7.77 4.13
CA ILE A 232 9.29 7.99 4.11
C ILE A 232 10.00 7.00 5.03
N GLY A 233 9.50 6.79 6.25
CA GLY A 233 10.05 5.83 7.19
C GLY A 233 10.02 4.38 6.67
N LYS A 234 8.90 3.95 6.10
CA LYS A 234 8.75 2.62 5.50
C LYS A 234 9.68 2.43 4.29
N LEU A 235 9.76 3.44 3.43
CA LEU A 235 10.61 3.38 2.24
C LEU A 235 12.11 3.40 2.62
N ALA A 236 12.47 4.16 3.65
CA ALA A 236 13.82 4.14 4.21
C ALA A 236 14.19 2.76 4.76
N HIS A 237 13.25 2.09 5.43
CA HIS A 237 13.45 0.73 5.91
C HIS A 237 13.67 -0.24 4.75
N ARG A 238 12.79 -0.21 3.75
CA ARG A 238 12.88 -1.07 2.57
C ARG A 238 14.25 -0.97 1.89
N TYR A 239 14.66 0.23 1.51
CA TYR A 239 15.94 0.42 0.83
C TYR A 239 17.15 0.11 1.71
N LYS A 240 17.06 0.34 3.03
CA LYS A 240 18.11 -0.10 3.95
C LYS A 240 18.21 -1.63 3.98
N MET A 241 17.09 -2.35 3.99
CA MET A 241 17.08 -3.82 3.95
C MET A 241 17.63 -4.36 2.62
N GLU A 242 17.48 -3.61 1.53
CA GLU A 242 18.12 -3.87 0.23
C GLU A 242 19.62 -3.50 0.20
N GLY A 243 20.20 -3.08 1.33
CA GLY A 243 21.62 -2.74 1.45
C GLY A 243 22.00 -1.34 0.95
N LYS A 244 21.03 -0.48 0.60
CA LYS A 244 21.29 0.90 0.17
C LYS A 244 21.64 1.80 1.35
N LYS A 245 22.54 2.75 1.10
CA LYS A 245 22.88 3.83 2.02
C LYS A 245 21.85 4.96 1.90
N VAL A 246 20.92 5.01 2.86
CA VAL A 246 19.78 5.93 2.86
C VAL A 246 19.97 7.11 3.82
N MET A 247 19.56 8.30 3.40
CA MET A 247 19.48 9.52 4.23
C MET A 247 18.07 10.11 4.19
N LEU A 248 17.64 10.69 5.31
CA LEU A 248 16.39 11.46 5.41
C LEU A 248 16.68 12.95 5.61
N ALA A 249 15.85 13.82 5.04
CA ALA A 249 15.89 15.27 5.29
C ALA A 249 14.57 15.76 5.90
N ALA A 250 14.65 16.36 7.09
CA ALA A 250 13.51 16.89 7.83
C ALA A 250 13.17 18.33 7.38
N ALA A 251 12.54 18.48 6.21
CA ALA A 251 12.18 19.78 5.66
C ALA A 251 10.77 20.28 6.07
N ASP A 252 9.95 19.51 6.80
CA ASP A 252 8.81 20.06 7.58
C ASP A 252 9.30 20.79 8.83
N THR A 253 9.99 21.92 8.62
CA THR A 253 10.64 22.68 9.71
C THR A 253 9.65 23.50 10.53
N PHE A 254 8.41 23.66 10.07
CA PHE A 254 7.37 24.45 10.74
C PHE A 254 6.77 23.76 11.96
N ARG A 255 6.98 22.45 12.11
CA ARG A 255 6.41 21.65 13.19
C ARG A 255 7.57 20.95 13.90
N ALA A 256 7.92 21.39 15.11
CA ALA A 256 8.91 20.68 15.92
C ALA A 256 8.59 19.17 16.05
N GLY A 257 7.31 18.83 16.21
CA GLY A 257 6.86 17.43 16.27
C GLY A 257 7.08 16.63 14.98
N ALA A 258 7.07 17.27 13.80
CA ALA A 258 7.34 16.57 12.53
C ALA A 258 8.85 16.27 12.38
N ILE A 259 9.70 17.22 12.77
CA ILE A 259 11.15 17.03 12.80
C ILE A 259 11.52 15.86 13.72
N GLU A 260 10.96 15.83 14.94
CA GLU A 260 11.23 14.74 15.89
C GLU A 260 10.60 13.42 15.45
N GLN A 261 9.43 13.43 14.82
CA GLN A 261 8.83 12.23 14.24
C GLN A 261 9.72 11.60 13.16
N LEU A 262 10.26 12.39 12.23
CA LEU A 262 11.18 11.87 11.22
C LEU A 262 12.52 11.42 11.84
N ALA A 263 13.01 12.12 12.87
CA ALA A 263 14.21 11.72 13.60
C ALA A 263 14.04 10.38 14.34
N GLU A 264 12.86 10.12 14.91
CA GLU A 264 12.51 8.82 15.50
C GLU A 264 12.48 7.73 14.44
N TRP A 265 11.88 7.98 13.27
CA TRP A 265 11.95 7.05 12.13
C TRP A 265 13.39 6.72 11.73
N GLY A 266 14.24 7.75 11.64
CA GLY A 266 15.66 7.56 11.37
C GLY A 266 16.36 6.72 12.41
N ARG A 267 16.10 6.93 13.71
CA ARG A 267 16.65 6.10 14.79
C ARG A 267 16.13 4.65 14.74
N ARG A 268 14.83 4.46 14.54
CA ARG A 268 14.18 3.14 14.45
C ARG A 268 14.71 2.32 13.29
N VAL A 269 14.89 2.93 12.12
CA VAL A 269 15.41 2.26 10.93
C VAL A 269 16.95 2.18 11.00
N GLY A 270 17.60 3.11 11.69
CA GLY A 270 19.06 3.25 11.75
C GLY A 270 19.64 3.90 10.50
N VAL A 271 19.06 5.02 10.06
CA VAL A 271 19.51 5.85 8.93
C VAL A 271 19.79 7.28 9.39
N THR A 272 20.67 7.98 8.66
CA THR A 272 21.03 9.36 8.97
C THR A 272 19.87 10.31 8.69
N VAL A 273 19.59 11.23 9.61
CA VAL A 273 18.58 12.30 9.43
C VAL A 273 19.25 13.66 9.50
N VAL A 274 19.13 14.43 8.43
CA VAL A 274 19.54 15.84 8.38
C VAL A 274 18.38 16.71 8.84
N LYS A 275 18.59 17.46 9.91
CA LYS A 275 17.59 18.35 10.50
C LYS A 275 18.24 19.65 10.98
N LYS A 276 17.43 20.71 11.05
CA LYS A 276 17.75 21.99 11.72
C LYS A 276 16.73 22.28 12.81
N VAL A 277 16.93 23.37 13.53
CA VAL A 277 15.96 23.85 14.54
C VAL A 277 14.62 24.23 13.90
N GLU A 278 13.54 24.19 14.68
CA GLU A 278 12.21 24.61 14.23
C GLU A 278 12.24 26.02 13.60
N LYS A 279 11.41 26.24 12.58
CA LYS A 279 11.30 27.50 11.80
C LYS A 279 12.54 27.84 10.98
N SER A 280 13.50 26.92 10.86
CA SER A 280 14.59 27.04 9.87
C SER A 280 14.03 27.02 8.45
N ASP A 281 14.75 27.60 7.50
CA ASP A 281 14.42 27.52 6.08
C ASP A 281 14.48 26.07 5.57
N PRO A 282 13.37 25.47 5.10
CA PRO A 282 13.34 24.10 4.58
C PRO A 282 14.37 23.85 3.48
N ALA A 283 14.51 24.80 2.57
CA ALA A 283 15.48 24.71 1.47
C ALA A 283 16.93 24.65 1.97
N ALA A 284 17.23 25.25 3.13
CA ALA A 284 18.54 25.17 3.74
C ALA A 284 18.80 23.81 4.43
N VAL A 285 17.77 23.11 4.90
CA VAL A 285 17.90 21.72 5.37
C VAL A 285 18.21 20.79 4.19
N VAL A 286 17.45 20.97 3.09
CA VAL A 286 17.62 20.14 1.88
C VAL A 286 18.97 20.39 1.23
N PHE A 287 19.44 21.64 1.15
CA PHE A 287 20.79 21.95 0.65
C PHE A 287 21.87 21.18 1.40
N ASP A 288 21.85 21.23 2.74
CA ASP A 288 22.83 20.52 3.58
C ASP A 288 22.72 19.00 3.38
N ALA A 289 21.50 18.47 3.23
CA ALA A 289 21.27 17.05 3.00
C ALA A 289 21.79 16.58 1.64
N VAL A 290 21.52 17.31 0.56
CA VAL A 290 22.00 16.98 -0.79
C VAL A 290 23.52 17.05 -0.84
N LYS A 291 24.12 18.08 -0.24
CA LYS A 291 25.58 18.21 -0.18
C LYS A 291 26.20 17.03 0.56
N LYS A 292 25.68 16.68 1.74
CA LYS A 292 26.16 15.54 2.53
C LYS A 292 25.96 14.21 1.80
N ALA A 293 24.82 14.02 1.14
CA ALA A 293 24.52 12.82 0.38
C ALA A 293 25.54 12.60 -0.75
N LYS A 294 25.98 13.67 -1.42
CA LYS A 294 27.03 13.61 -2.45
C LYS A 294 28.43 13.38 -1.86
N GLU A 295 28.78 14.08 -0.79
CA GLU A 295 30.13 14.00 -0.18
C GLU A 295 30.41 12.65 0.48
N GLU A 296 29.35 11.97 0.93
CA GLU A 296 29.43 10.69 1.61
C GLU A 296 28.87 9.53 0.76
N ASP A 297 28.68 9.71 -0.56
CA ASP A 297 28.23 8.66 -1.49
C ASP A 297 26.98 7.89 -1.01
N TYR A 298 25.91 8.61 -0.67
CA TYR A 298 24.61 8.00 -0.36
C TYR A 298 23.92 7.54 -1.65
N ASP A 299 23.21 6.42 -1.58
CA ASP A 299 22.42 5.92 -2.69
C ASP A 299 21.09 6.68 -2.84
N ILE A 300 20.44 6.99 -1.71
CA ILE A 300 19.07 7.52 -1.69
C ILE A 300 18.92 8.61 -0.62
N LEU A 301 18.33 9.74 -1.03
CA LEU A 301 17.90 10.84 -0.17
C LEU A 301 16.38 10.99 -0.23
N LEU A 302 15.71 10.81 0.92
CA LEU A 302 14.27 11.01 1.07
C LEU A 302 13.97 12.33 1.79
N VAL A 303 13.19 13.21 1.18
CA VAL A 303 12.93 14.57 1.69
C VAL A 303 11.48 14.69 2.16
N ASP A 304 11.26 14.94 3.46
CA ASP A 304 9.92 15.20 4.03
C ASP A 304 9.61 16.70 4.03
N THR A 305 8.49 17.12 3.44
CA THR A 305 8.10 18.54 3.38
C THR A 305 6.87 18.88 4.23
N ALA A 306 6.68 20.17 4.49
CA ALA A 306 5.45 20.66 5.11
C ALA A 306 4.20 20.34 4.25
N GLY A 307 3.03 20.21 4.89
CA GLY A 307 1.75 19.89 4.25
C GLY A 307 0.60 20.87 4.53
N ARG A 308 0.89 22.16 4.70
CA ARG A 308 -0.10 23.18 5.11
C ARG A 308 -0.79 23.86 3.91
N LEU A 309 -1.74 23.16 3.27
CA LEU A 309 -2.41 23.62 2.04
C LEU A 309 -3.27 24.88 2.21
N GLN A 310 -3.75 25.16 3.44
CA GLN A 310 -4.51 26.37 3.77
C GLN A 310 -3.76 27.69 3.49
N ASN A 311 -2.43 27.64 3.38
CA ASN A 311 -1.60 28.77 2.95
C ASN A 311 -0.90 28.44 1.62
N LYS A 312 -1.72 28.12 0.61
CA LYS A 312 -1.30 27.59 -0.70
C LYS A 312 -0.11 28.34 -1.30
N VAL A 313 -0.19 29.68 -1.40
CA VAL A 313 0.86 30.48 -2.07
C VAL A 313 2.23 30.32 -1.41
N ASN A 314 2.29 30.28 -0.08
CA ASN A 314 3.56 30.17 0.64
C ASN A 314 4.12 28.76 0.58
N LEU A 315 3.27 27.73 0.78
CA LEU A 315 3.67 26.33 0.65
C LEU A 315 4.27 26.06 -0.74
N MET A 316 3.64 26.59 -1.78
CA MET A 316 4.09 26.35 -3.15
C MET A 316 5.42 27.02 -3.47
N LYS A 317 5.61 28.28 -3.06
CA LYS A 317 6.91 28.97 -3.20
C LYS A 317 8.04 28.24 -2.47
N GLU A 318 7.72 27.63 -1.35
CA GLU A 318 8.67 26.81 -0.57
C GLU A 318 9.05 25.53 -1.31
N LEU A 319 8.07 24.79 -1.84
CA LEU A 319 8.32 23.59 -2.65
C LEU A 319 9.13 23.90 -3.91
N GLU A 320 8.80 24.98 -4.63
CA GLU A 320 9.58 25.46 -5.78
C GLU A 320 11.02 25.83 -5.40
N LYS A 321 11.21 26.42 -4.21
CA LYS A 321 12.54 26.76 -3.70
C LYS A 321 13.34 25.50 -3.36
N ILE A 322 12.71 24.51 -2.72
CA ILE A 322 13.33 23.21 -2.43
C ILE A 322 13.76 22.53 -3.72
N ALA A 323 12.84 22.40 -4.69
CA ALA A 323 13.13 21.78 -5.99
C ALA A 323 14.30 22.46 -6.70
N ARG A 324 14.32 23.81 -6.77
CA ARG A 324 15.43 24.56 -7.38
C ARG A 324 16.77 24.33 -6.69
N VAL A 325 16.77 24.19 -5.36
CA VAL A 325 18.00 23.88 -4.61
C VAL A 325 18.50 22.48 -4.96
N ILE A 326 17.61 21.49 -5.01
CA ILE A 326 17.96 20.12 -5.41
C ILE A 326 18.55 20.11 -6.83
N THR A 327 17.84 20.69 -7.80
CA THR A 327 18.25 20.75 -9.22
C THR A 327 19.58 21.47 -9.41
N ARG A 328 19.86 22.52 -8.61
CA ARG A 328 21.14 23.24 -8.71
C ARG A 328 22.33 22.36 -8.31
N GLU A 329 22.16 21.51 -7.30
CA GLU A 329 23.23 20.64 -6.80
C GLU A 329 23.32 19.32 -7.59
N ILE A 330 22.20 18.83 -8.12
CA ILE A 330 22.06 17.62 -8.94
C ILE A 330 21.10 17.95 -10.10
N PRO A 331 21.60 18.22 -11.33
CA PRO A 331 20.79 18.71 -12.45
C PRO A 331 19.54 17.90 -12.79
N ASP A 332 19.57 16.58 -12.64
CA ASP A 332 18.45 15.68 -12.97
C ASP A 332 17.53 15.38 -11.78
N ALA A 333 17.74 16.03 -10.63
CA ALA A 333 16.97 15.81 -9.40
C ALA A 333 15.99 16.98 -9.11
N PRO A 334 14.90 16.74 -8.35
CA PRO A 334 14.49 15.45 -7.77
C PRO A 334 14.08 14.44 -8.84
N HIS A 335 14.47 13.18 -8.65
CA HIS A 335 14.15 12.09 -9.58
C HIS A 335 12.67 11.70 -9.45
N GLU A 336 12.12 11.84 -8.24
CA GLU A 336 10.69 11.73 -8.00
C GLU A 336 10.19 12.89 -7.14
N VAL A 337 9.03 13.44 -7.51
CA VAL A 337 8.19 14.29 -6.67
C VAL A 337 6.91 13.50 -6.39
N LEU A 338 6.88 12.86 -5.23
CA LEU A 338 5.81 11.93 -4.84
C LEU A 338 4.75 12.65 -4.01
N LEU A 339 3.54 12.74 -4.55
CA LEU A 339 2.39 13.28 -3.85
C LEU A 339 1.70 12.19 -3.02
N ALA A 340 1.78 12.31 -1.69
CA ALA A 340 1.04 11.42 -0.79
C ALA A 340 -0.41 11.85 -0.66
N LEU A 341 -1.32 10.90 -0.86
CA LEU A 341 -2.76 11.04 -0.74
C LEU A 341 -3.33 10.02 0.24
N ASP A 342 -4.41 10.40 0.91
CA ASP A 342 -5.15 9.53 1.84
C ASP A 342 -6.36 8.93 1.12
N ALA A 343 -6.34 7.62 0.91
CA ALA A 343 -7.41 6.89 0.22
C ALA A 343 -8.76 7.01 0.93
N THR A 344 -8.78 7.24 2.25
CA THR A 344 -10.04 7.35 3.00
C THR A 344 -10.75 8.68 2.78
N THR A 345 -10.10 9.64 2.10
CA THR A 345 -10.64 10.99 1.91
C THR A 345 -11.40 11.18 0.60
N GLY A 346 -11.40 10.17 -0.28
CA GLY A 346 -12.21 10.15 -1.49
C GLY A 346 -11.97 11.35 -2.40
N GLN A 347 -13.05 12.00 -2.84
CA GLN A 347 -13.00 13.22 -3.69
C GLN A 347 -12.12 14.36 -3.13
N ASN A 348 -11.89 14.42 -1.82
CA ASN A 348 -10.97 15.41 -1.25
C ASN A 348 -9.52 15.15 -1.70
N ALA A 349 -9.11 13.90 -1.85
CA ALA A 349 -7.79 13.54 -2.37
C ALA A 349 -7.60 14.03 -3.82
N LEU A 350 -8.62 13.85 -4.68
CA LEU A 350 -8.59 14.36 -6.06
C LEU A 350 -8.43 15.88 -6.10
N THR A 351 -9.25 16.58 -5.30
CA THR A 351 -9.19 18.05 -5.24
C THR A 351 -7.81 18.52 -4.78
N GLN A 352 -7.21 17.87 -3.78
CA GLN A 352 -5.85 18.16 -3.33
C GLN A 352 -4.83 17.89 -4.45
N ALA A 353 -4.94 16.76 -5.13
CA ALA A 353 -4.01 16.40 -6.17
C ALA A 353 -4.03 17.35 -7.38
N LYS A 354 -5.22 17.80 -7.82
CA LYS A 354 -5.35 18.89 -8.81
C LYS A 354 -4.59 20.14 -8.35
N GLN A 355 -4.78 20.53 -7.09
CA GLN A 355 -4.13 21.73 -6.54
C GLN A 355 -2.60 21.64 -6.44
N PHE A 356 -2.04 20.44 -6.23
CA PHE A 356 -0.59 20.22 -6.23
C PHE A 356 -0.04 20.11 -7.65
N LYS A 357 -0.73 19.40 -8.55
CA LYS A 357 -0.34 19.25 -9.97
C LYS A 357 -0.20 20.59 -10.69
N ASP A 358 -1.07 21.55 -10.39
CA ASP A 358 -1.04 22.89 -11.01
C ASP A 358 0.22 23.71 -10.65
N VAL A 359 0.95 23.33 -9.60
CA VAL A 359 1.97 24.22 -9.00
C VAL A 359 3.31 23.54 -8.78
N THR A 360 3.35 22.21 -8.68
CA THR A 360 4.60 21.45 -8.62
C THR A 360 4.57 20.32 -9.65
N ASN A 361 5.74 19.98 -10.19
CA ASN A 361 5.87 18.92 -11.17
C ASN A 361 5.84 17.56 -10.47
N VAL A 362 4.65 17.16 -10.01
CA VAL A 362 4.40 15.83 -9.41
C VAL A 362 4.67 14.76 -10.46
N THR A 363 5.54 13.82 -10.13
CA THR A 363 5.91 12.70 -11.02
C THR A 363 5.10 11.43 -10.73
N GLY A 364 4.58 11.30 -9.52
CA GLY A 364 3.79 10.15 -9.12
C GLY A 364 3.05 10.32 -7.80
N ILE A 365 2.14 9.39 -7.52
CA ILE A 365 1.29 9.38 -6.33
C ILE A 365 1.68 8.23 -5.38
N VAL A 366 1.64 8.52 -4.08
CA VAL A 366 1.63 7.51 -3.02
C VAL A 366 0.26 7.47 -2.39
N LEU A 367 -0.45 6.36 -2.53
CA LEU A 367 -1.81 6.21 -2.05
C LEU A 367 -1.82 5.44 -0.73
N THR A 368 -2.10 6.13 0.37
CA THR A 368 -2.00 5.55 1.72
C THR A 368 -3.35 5.15 2.29
N LYS A 369 -3.35 4.28 3.30
CA LYS A 369 -4.53 3.87 4.09
C LYS A 369 -5.61 3.16 3.26
N LEU A 370 -5.22 2.39 2.24
CA LEU A 370 -6.16 1.60 1.44
C LEU A 370 -6.88 0.53 2.29
N ASP A 371 -6.21 0.03 3.33
CA ASP A 371 -6.74 -0.89 4.34
C ASP A 371 -7.81 -0.26 5.26
N GLY A 372 -7.85 1.07 5.30
CA GLY A 372 -8.77 1.85 6.11
C GLY A 372 -10.12 2.12 5.44
N THR A 373 -10.24 1.91 4.12
CA THR A 373 -11.40 2.38 3.36
C THR A 373 -12.22 1.23 2.75
N ALA A 374 -13.53 1.44 2.67
CA ALA A 374 -14.46 0.62 1.91
C ALA A 374 -14.65 1.14 0.46
N LYS A 375 -13.93 2.21 0.11
CA LYS A 375 -14.07 2.95 -1.14
C LYS A 375 -12.77 2.81 -1.95
N GLY A 376 -12.75 1.86 -2.86
CA GLY A 376 -11.62 1.58 -3.76
C GLY A 376 -11.66 2.35 -5.08
N GLY A 377 -12.68 3.17 -5.34
CA GLY A 377 -12.84 3.88 -6.61
C GLY A 377 -11.83 5.01 -6.83
N ILE A 378 -11.18 5.48 -5.77
CA ILE A 378 -10.32 6.68 -5.83
C ILE A 378 -9.13 6.53 -6.79
N VAL A 379 -8.59 5.32 -6.94
CA VAL A 379 -7.47 5.04 -7.87
C VAL A 379 -7.91 5.22 -9.33
N LEU A 380 -9.14 4.80 -9.66
CA LEU A 380 -9.73 4.99 -10.99
C LEU A 380 -9.90 6.48 -11.28
N ALA A 381 -10.43 7.22 -10.30
CA ALA A 381 -10.63 8.66 -10.43
C ALA A 381 -9.32 9.43 -10.62
N ILE A 382 -8.27 9.05 -9.87
CA ILE A 382 -6.95 9.66 -9.97
C ILE A 382 -6.36 9.45 -11.36
N ARG A 383 -6.43 8.23 -11.89
CA ARG A 383 -5.92 7.91 -13.23
C ARG A 383 -6.67 8.70 -14.31
N ASN A 384 -8.00 8.66 -14.28
CA ASN A 384 -8.82 9.28 -15.32
C ASN A 384 -8.71 10.81 -15.31
N GLU A 385 -8.80 11.44 -14.14
CA GLU A 385 -8.88 12.91 -14.05
C GLU A 385 -7.51 13.59 -13.99
N LEU A 386 -6.49 12.91 -13.45
CA LEU A 386 -5.18 13.52 -13.20
C LEU A 386 -4.09 13.02 -14.12
N HIS A 387 -4.22 11.86 -14.76
CA HIS A 387 -3.16 11.26 -15.57
C HIS A 387 -1.80 11.27 -14.83
N LEU A 388 -1.83 10.93 -13.54
CA LEU A 388 -0.66 10.83 -12.68
C LEU A 388 -0.53 9.38 -12.24
N PRO A 389 0.62 8.72 -12.49
CA PRO A 389 0.79 7.34 -12.12
C PRO A 389 0.81 7.19 -10.60
N VAL A 390 0.03 6.25 -10.08
CA VAL A 390 0.23 5.76 -8.73
C VAL A 390 1.50 4.90 -8.75
N LYS A 391 2.48 5.23 -7.91
CA LYS A 391 3.77 4.51 -7.85
C LYS A 391 3.89 3.63 -6.61
N LEU A 392 3.22 4.04 -5.52
CA LEU A 392 3.27 3.35 -4.23
C LEU A 392 1.88 3.27 -3.61
N VAL A 393 1.62 2.17 -2.90
CA VAL A 393 0.41 1.98 -2.10
C VAL A 393 0.72 1.56 -0.67
N GLY A 394 -0.01 2.13 0.29
CA GLY A 394 0.00 1.75 1.69
C GLY A 394 -1.19 0.87 2.01
N LEU A 395 -0.92 -0.41 2.29
CA LEU A 395 -1.90 -1.48 2.55
C LEU A 395 -2.02 -1.83 4.05
N GLY A 396 -1.51 -0.97 4.94
CA GLY A 396 -1.51 -1.20 6.38
C GLY A 396 -0.53 -0.33 7.16
N GLU A 397 -0.40 -0.59 8.45
CA GLU A 397 0.43 0.18 9.38
C GLU A 397 1.84 -0.40 9.59
N LYS A 398 2.07 -1.69 9.30
CA LYS A 398 3.36 -2.34 9.51
C LYS A 398 4.41 -1.77 8.57
N MET A 399 5.68 -2.00 8.93
CA MET A 399 6.84 -1.52 8.20
C MET A 399 6.80 -1.95 6.73
N ASP A 400 6.43 -3.21 6.51
CA ASP A 400 6.38 -3.83 5.18
C ASP A 400 5.04 -3.65 4.47
N ASP A 401 4.13 -2.82 4.98
CA ASP A 401 2.82 -2.62 4.34
C ASP A 401 2.83 -1.49 3.28
N LEU A 402 4.01 -0.96 2.93
CA LEU A 402 4.18 -0.13 1.73
C LEU A 402 4.59 -1.06 0.58
N ARG A 403 3.96 -0.91 -0.59
CA ARG A 403 4.25 -1.69 -1.80
C ARG A 403 4.34 -0.80 -3.02
N ASP A 404 5.07 -1.28 -4.02
CA ASP A 404 5.06 -0.67 -5.34
C ASP A 404 3.71 -0.95 -5.97
N PHE A 405 3.20 0.00 -6.74
CA PHE A 405 1.86 -0.10 -7.26
C PHE A 405 1.82 -0.99 -8.50
N SER A 406 1.19 -2.16 -8.38
CA SER A 406 0.77 -2.96 -9.53
C SER A 406 -0.70 -2.66 -9.87
N PRO A 407 -0.97 -2.10 -11.07
CA PRO A 407 -2.32 -1.93 -11.61
C PRO A 407 -3.10 -3.25 -11.67
N GLU A 408 -2.42 -4.34 -12.05
CA GLU A 408 -3.01 -5.67 -12.19
C GLU A 408 -3.44 -6.22 -10.83
N GLU A 409 -2.53 -6.24 -9.85
CA GLU A 409 -2.82 -6.71 -8.48
C GLU A 409 -3.93 -5.91 -7.81
N TYR A 410 -3.91 -4.59 -8.02
CA TYR A 410 -4.93 -3.71 -7.47
C TYR A 410 -6.33 -4.07 -7.99
N VAL A 411 -6.45 -4.25 -9.29
CA VAL A 411 -7.72 -4.56 -9.95
C VAL A 411 -8.19 -5.97 -9.55
N VAL A 412 -7.30 -6.96 -9.57
CA VAL A 412 -7.62 -8.33 -9.12
C VAL A 412 -8.10 -8.32 -7.67
N GLY A 413 -7.36 -7.68 -6.77
CA GLY A 413 -7.72 -7.59 -5.35
C GLY A 413 -9.05 -6.88 -5.09
N LEU A 414 -9.35 -5.82 -5.85
CA LEU A 414 -10.59 -5.04 -5.71
C LEU A 414 -11.83 -5.81 -6.18
N PHE A 415 -11.74 -6.55 -7.31
CA PHE A 415 -12.88 -7.24 -7.92
C PHE A 415 -12.98 -8.73 -7.59
N LYS A 416 -12.06 -9.25 -6.75
CA LYS A 416 -12.08 -10.64 -6.31
C LYS A 416 -13.44 -11.07 -5.75
N GLY A 417 -13.95 -12.21 -6.20
CA GLY A 417 -15.26 -12.74 -5.78
C GLY A 417 -16.49 -11.92 -6.19
N LEU A 418 -16.34 -10.85 -6.98
CA LEU A 418 -17.45 -10.04 -7.50
C LEU A 418 -17.83 -10.38 -8.95
N VAL A 419 -16.98 -11.12 -9.66
CA VAL A 419 -17.23 -11.62 -11.01
C VAL A 419 -17.68 -13.08 -10.91
N THR A 420 -18.64 -13.45 -11.74
CA THR A 420 -19.13 -14.83 -11.78
C THR A 420 -18.09 -15.75 -12.44
N PRO A 421 -17.75 -16.92 -11.84
CA PRO A 421 -16.90 -17.91 -12.49
C PRO A 421 -17.50 -18.32 -13.85
N SER A 422 -16.66 -18.49 -14.87
CA SER A 422 -17.06 -19.15 -16.11
C SER A 422 -17.58 -20.54 -15.77
N LYS A 423 -18.79 -20.87 -16.23
CA LYS A 423 -19.24 -22.26 -16.26
C LYS A 423 -18.42 -23.10 -17.22
#